data_AF-A0A1F5EYK2-F1
#
_entry.id   AF-A0A1F5EYK2-F1
#
_cell.length_a   1.000
_cell.length_b   1.000
_cell.length_c   1.000
_cell.angle_alpha   90.00
_cell.angle_beta   90.00
_cell.angle_gamma   90.00
#
_symmetry.space_group_name_H-M   'P 1'
#
loop_
_entity.id
_entity.type
_entity.pdbx_description
1 polymer ?
#
loop_
_entity_poly.entity_id
_entity_poly.type
_entity_poly.pdbx_seq_one_letter_code
_entity_poly.pdbx_strand_id
1 'polypeptide(L)'
;MFQYLIAGLLAGVHRASWGAFKDSPYEGFRVQAYLRSILLSLLWSMFWFLWLPGKVSVVQPLYIFLMVILLDTLTVEIYKLFFRIENQKKYKIPSRFHLWNKEVNPEWQRNIIGVILSGLLIVIFSSLFSVNLGTDPTKRFFIGMMLGFIAGLCEAVGGMWKDAPFEGFEPLKFFRSPVVGTIAGSILFLFQTNLGVGMLATFGADRMLIETYKTFILRRRNGRFLSKKPLFSKELSLRKYLVIPYSITWIYLVFNFLGLVIK
;
A
#
# COMPACT_ATOMS: atom_id res chain seq x y z
N MET A 1 14.69 -17.98 0.33
CA MET A 1 13.71 -18.07 1.44
C MET A 1 13.94 -17.02 2.53
N PHE A 2 15.08 -17.00 3.23
CA PHE A 2 15.29 -16.11 4.38
C PHE A 2 15.05 -14.62 4.11
N GLN A 3 15.58 -14.09 3.00
CA GLN A 3 15.36 -12.70 2.58
C GLN A 3 13.89 -12.34 2.36
N TYR A 4 13.08 -13.29 1.86
CA TYR A 4 11.64 -13.09 1.65
C TYR A 4 10.92 -12.96 2.99
N LEU A 5 11.23 -13.84 3.95
CA LEU A 5 10.63 -13.80 5.29
C LEU A 5 10.95 -12.50 6.02
N ILE A 6 12.20 -12.01 5.93
CA ILE A 6 12.58 -10.71 6.51
C ILE A 6 11.81 -9.57 5.83
N ALA A 7 11.80 -9.53 4.50
CA ALA A 7 11.09 -8.50 3.75
C ALA A 7 9.58 -8.50 4.09
N GLY A 8 8.96 -9.68 4.18
CA GLY A 8 7.56 -9.85 4.55
C GLY A 8 7.27 -9.43 5.98
N LEU A 9 8.09 -9.84 6.94
CA LEU A 9 7.97 -9.46 8.35
C LEU A 9 8.03 -7.94 8.49
N LEU A 10 9.05 -7.31 7.89
CA LEU A 10 9.25 -5.86 7.99
C LEU A 10 8.16 -5.08 7.25
N ALA A 11 7.69 -5.56 6.09
CA ALA A 11 6.56 -4.94 5.39
C ALA A 11 5.29 -4.98 6.25
N GLY A 12 5.02 -6.12 6.89
CA GLY A 12 3.90 -6.28 7.82
C GLY A 12 4.01 -5.39 9.05
N VAL A 13 5.21 -5.30 9.64
CA VAL A 13 5.50 -4.40 10.77
C VAL A 13 5.31 -2.94 10.36
N HIS A 14 5.75 -2.55 9.16
CA HIS A 14 5.57 -1.20 8.64
C HIS A 14 4.08 -0.84 8.58
N ARG A 15 3.28 -1.69 7.94
CA ARG A 15 1.83 -1.51 7.76
C ARG A 15 1.09 -1.50 9.08
N ALA A 16 1.38 -2.46 9.95
CA ALA A 16 0.74 -2.60 11.25
C ALA A 16 1.06 -1.40 12.15
N SER A 17 2.33 -0.98 12.20
CA SER A 17 2.78 0.16 13.02
C SER A 17 2.17 1.48 12.55
N TRP A 18 2.18 1.73 11.24
CA TRP A 18 1.55 2.93 10.67
C TRP A 18 0.03 2.96 10.92
N GLY A 19 -0.66 1.84 10.65
CA GLY A 19 -2.10 1.74 10.84
C GLY A 19 -2.48 1.97 12.30
N ALA A 20 -1.78 1.32 13.23
CA ALA A 20 -1.99 1.50 14.66
C ALA A 20 -1.68 2.94 15.11
N PHE A 21 -0.60 3.55 14.63
CA PHE A 21 -0.22 4.92 14.98
C PHE A 21 -1.32 5.92 14.60
N LYS A 22 -1.90 5.74 13.42
CA LYS A 22 -2.91 6.64 12.86
C LYS A 22 -4.30 6.41 13.46
N ASP A 23 -4.72 5.16 13.57
CA ASP A 23 -6.13 4.81 13.84
C ASP A 23 -6.43 4.54 15.33
N SER A 24 -5.45 4.04 16.11
CA SER A 24 -5.70 3.66 17.52
C SER A 24 -6.27 4.76 18.42
N PRO A 25 -5.95 6.07 18.26
CA PRO A 25 -6.54 7.10 19.12
C PRO A 25 -8.04 7.35 18.87
N TYR A 26 -8.59 6.81 17.77
CA TYR A 26 -9.99 7.00 17.37
C TYR A 26 -10.84 5.73 17.49
N GLU A 27 -10.25 4.55 17.35
CA GLU A 27 -10.97 3.27 17.41
C GLU A 27 -10.38 2.24 18.37
N GLY A 28 -9.39 2.62 19.17
CA GLY A 28 -8.70 1.74 20.11
C GLY A 28 -7.64 0.88 19.42
N PHE A 29 -6.62 0.47 20.18
CA PHE A 29 -5.61 -0.46 19.67
C PHE A 29 -6.16 -1.89 19.59
N ARG A 30 -6.06 -2.51 18.41
CA ARG A 30 -6.54 -3.88 18.17
C ARG A 30 -5.37 -4.79 17.82
N VAL A 31 -4.93 -5.61 18.79
CA VAL A 31 -3.82 -6.56 18.63
C VAL A 31 -4.05 -7.50 17.44
N GLN A 32 -5.28 -7.99 17.27
CA GLN A 32 -5.65 -8.86 16.15
C GLN A 32 -5.42 -8.18 14.79
N ALA A 33 -5.78 -6.90 14.65
CA ALA A 33 -5.58 -6.15 13.41
C ALA A 33 -4.08 -5.91 13.13
N TYR A 34 -3.30 -5.69 14.19
CA TYR A 34 -1.84 -5.52 14.13
C TYR A 34 -1.14 -6.82 13.69
N LEU A 35 -1.42 -7.94 14.36
CA LEU A 35 -0.85 -9.25 14.03
C LEU A 35 -1.30 -9.75 12.65
N ARG A 36 -2.56 -9.50 12.27
CA ARG A 36 -3.09 -9.88 10.94
C ARG A 36 -2.25 -9.32 9.80
N SER A 37 -1.83 -8.06 9.84
CA SER A 37 -1.01 -7.49 8.76
C SER A 37 0.40 -8.08 8.72
N ILE A 38 0.96 -8.46 9.88
CA ILE A 38 2.24 -9.17 9.93
C ILE A 38 2.12 -10.56 9.30
N LEU A 39 1.14 -11.34 9.73
CA LEU A 39 0.89 -12.68 9.20
C LEU A 39 0.56 -12.66 7.71
N LEU A 40 -0.29 -11.72 7.29
CA LEU A 40 -0.66 -11.56 5.89
C LEU A 40 0.55 -11.18 5.02
N SER A 41 1.43 -10.31 5.50
CA SER A 41 2.64 -9.93 4.78
C SER A 41 3.65 -11.08 4.69
N LEU A 42 3.74 -11.92 5.72
CA LEU A 42 4.52 -13.16 5.67
C LEU A 42 3.96 -14.14 4.61
N LEU A 43 2.64 -14.33 4.58
CA LEU A 43 1.99 -15.16 3.55
C LEU A 43 2.26 -14.63 2.14
N TRP A 44 2.14 -13.32 1.92
CA TRP A 44 2.46 -12.72 0.62
C TRP A 44 3.94 -12.85 0.25
N SER A 45 4.85 -12.72 1.22
CA SER A 45 6.28 -12.94 0.96
C SER A 45 6.59 -14.40 0.61
N MET A 46 5.90 -15.35 1.24
CA MET A 46 6.06 -16.77 0.93
C MET A 46 5.46 -17.10 -0.44
N PHE A 47 4.31 -16.51 -0.79
CA PHE A 47 3.77 -16.58 -2.14
C PHE A 47 4.80 -16.13 -3.18
N TRP A 48 5.45 -14.98 -2.97
CA TRP A 48 6.49 -14.50 -3.88
C TRP A 48 7.72 -15.42 -3.94
N PHE A 49 8.12 -16.02 -2.82
CA PHE A 49 9.21 -16.99 -2.79
C PHE A 49 8.90 -18.22 -3.66
N LEU A 50 7.66 -18.69 -3.66
CA LEU A 50 7.23 -19.85 -4.46
C LEU A 50 6.98 -19.50 -5.93
N TRP A 51 6.48 -18.30 -6.21
CA TRP A 51 6.00 -17.94 -7.55
C TRP A 51 7.06 -17.26 -8.44
N LEU A 52 7.98 -16.46 -7.87
CA LEU A 52 8.96 -15.69 -8.65
C LEU A 52 10.07 -16.50 -9.34
N PRO A 53 10.65 -17.57 -8.75
CA PRO A 53 11.77 -18.28 -9.38
C PRO A 53 11.49 -18.81 -10.79
N GLY A 54 10.21 -19.07 -11.14
CA GLY A 54 9.80 -19.47 -12.49
C GLY A 54 9.52 -18.32 -13.47
N LYS A 55 9.67 -17.07 -13.03
CA LYS A 55 9.30 -15.86 -13.79
C LYS A 55 10.41 -14.82 -13.87
N VAL A 56 11.23 -14.72 -12.82
CA VAL A 56 12.28 -13.71 -12.67
C VAL A 56 13.49 -14.36 -12.02
N SER A 57 14.68 -14.13 -12.58
CA SER A 57 15.92 -14.78 -12.17
C SER A 57 16.31 -14.44 -10.73
N VAL A 58 16.38 -13.15 -10.38
CA VAL A 58 16.70 -12.69 -9.01
C VAL A 58 15.90 -11.42 -8.72
N VAL A 59 15.19 -11.41 -7.60
CA VAL A 59 14.50 -10.21 -7.09
C VAL A 59 15.14 -9.80 -5.78
N GLN A 60 15.63 -8.56 -5.73
CA GLN A 60 16.30 -8.03 -4.55
C GLN A 60 15.30 -7.78 -3.40
N PRO A 61 15.75 -7.84 -2.14
CA PRO A 61 14.86 -7.74 -0.98
C PRO A 61 14.05 -6.43 -0.90
N LEU A 62 14.57 -5.34 -1.46
CA LEU A 62 13.86 -4.06 -1.60
C LEU A 62 12.53 -4.22 -2.34
N TYR A 63 12.54 -4.88 -3.50
CA TYR A 63 11.36 -5.06 -4.33
C TYR A 63 10.35 -5.98 -3.66
N ILE A 64 10.82 -7.06 -3.03
CA ILE A 64 9.95 -7.97 -2.26
C ILE A 64 9.23 -7.20 -1.16
N PHE A 65 9.96 -6.37 -0.40
CA PHE A 65 9.38 -5.54 0.65
C PHE A 65 8.29 -4.60 0.11
N LEU A 66 8.58 -3.85 -0.95
CA LEU A 66 7.62 -2.92 -1.56
C LEU A 66 6.39 -3.62 -2.16
N MET A 67 6.60 -4.75 -2.84
CA MET A 67 5.51 -5.57 -3.39
C MET A 67 4.61 -6.12 -2.28
N VAL A 68 5.18 -6.54 -1.14
CA VAL A 68 4.40 -7.01 0.01
C VAL A 68 3.63 -5.87 0.68
N ILE A 69 4.21 -4.67 0.79
CA ILE A 69 3.49 -3.46 1.26
C ILE A 69 2.22 -3.23 0.43
N LEU A 70 2.35 -3.33 -0.90
CA LEU A 70 1.21 -3.19 -1.80
C LEU A 70 0.17 -4.30 -1.58
N LEU A 71 0.58 -5.57 -1.57
CA LEU A 71 -0.36 -6.68 -1.48
C LEU A 71 -1.09 -6.71 -0.13
N ASP A 72 -0.41 -6.42 0.99
CA ASP A 72 -1.09 -6.22 2.28
C ASP A 72 -2.12 -5.08 2.16
N THR A 73 -1.73 -3.95 1.58
CA THR A 73 -2.64 -2.80 1.40
C THR A 73 -3.88 -3.17 0.60
N LEU A 74 -3.69 -3.72 -0.60
CA LEU A 74 -4.79 -4.13 -1.48
C LEU A 74 -5.69 -5.15 -0.82
N THR A 75 -5.12 -6.19 -0.20
CA THR A 75 -5.90 -7.24 0.46
C THR A 75 -6.75 -6.64 1.59
N VAL A 76 -6.15 -5.79 2.42
CA VAL A 76 -6.85 -5.16 3.54
C VAL A 76 -7.91 -4.16 3.07
N GLU A 77 -7.66 -3.41 2.00
CA GLU A 77 -8.61 -2.45 1.45
C GLU A 77 -9.78 -3.15 0.75
N ILE A 78 -9.52 -4.18 -0.07
CA ILE A 78 -10.55 -5.04 -0.67
C ILE A 78 -11.39 -5.71 0.43
N TYR A 79 -10.75 -6.27 1.46
CA TYR A 79 -11.47 -6.84 2.60
C TYR A 79 -12.40 -5.83 3.27
N LYS A 80 -11.90 -4.62 3.53
CA LYS A 80 -12.68 -3.54 4.16
C LYS A 80 -13.85 -3.07 3.30
N LEU A 81 -13.61 -2.90 1.99
CA LEU A 81 -14.59 -2.39 1.04
C LEU A 81 -15.70 -3.40 0.80
N PHE A 82 -15.34 -4.67 0.58
CA PHE A 82 -16.30 -5.64 0.04
C PHE A 82 -16.82 -6.65 1.05
N PHE A 83 -15.99 -7.13 1.97
CA PHE A 83 -16.34 -8.30 2.78
C PHE A 83 -16.63 -7.96 4.25
N ARG A 84 -16.07 -6.86 4.76
CA ARG A 84 -16.11 -6.55 6.20
C ARG A 84 -17.46 -5.98 6.66
N ILE A 85 -18.02 -6.63 7.68
CA ILE A 85 -19.21 -6.15 8.38
C ILE A 85 -18.77 -5.38 9.64
N GLU A 86 -18.86 -4.05 9.58
CA GLU A 86 -18.60 -3.16 10.74
C GLU A 86 -19.66 -2.04 10.79
N ASN A 87 -19.93 -1.51 11.99
CA ASN A 87 -20.77 -0.32 12.17
C ASN A 87 -20.13 0.91 11.49
N GLN A 88 -20.79 1.44 10.46
CA GLN A 88 -20.29 2.57 9.66
C GLN A 88 -20.55 3.93 10.32
N LYS A 89 -21.40 4.02 11.36
CA LYS A 89 -21.78 5.26 12.03
C LYS A 89 -20.61 6.03 12.67
N LYS A 90 -19.43 5.42 12.82
CA LYS A 90 -18.22 6.09 13.35
C LYS A 90 -17.40 6.82 12.28
N TYR A 91 -17.67 6.58 11.00
CA TYR A 91 -16.90 7.13 9.89
C TYR A 91 -17.63 8.27 9.21
N LYS A 92 -16.88 9.33 8.87
CA LYS A 92 -17.33 10.37 7.94
C LYS A 92 -17.31 9.83 6.51
N ILE A 93 -16.27 9.08 6.17
CA ILE A 93 -16.09 8.43 4.88
C ILE A 93 -16.36 6.93 5.05
N PRO A 94 -17.42 6.38 4.44
CA PRO A 94 -17.76 4.97 4.53
C PRO A 94 -16.55 4.10 4.20
N SER A 95 -16.36 3.07 5.01
CA SER A 95 -15.28 2.09 4.76
C SER A 95 -15.71 0.96 3.83
N ARG A 96 -17.00 0.85 3.57
CA ARG A 96 -17.62 -0.10 2.65
C ARG A 96 -17.73 0.49 1.26
N PHE A 97 -17.86 -0.40 0.28
CA PHE A 97 -18.15 -0.05 -1.09
C PHE A 97 -19.46 0.75 -1.19
N HIS A 98 -19.37 1.93 -1.78
CA HIS A 98 -20.48 2.84 -1.99
C HIS A 98 -20.42 3.38 -3.41
N LEU A 99 -21.59 3.63 -4.00
CA LEU A 99 -21.76 4.28 -5.29
C LEU A 99 -22.64 5.50 -5.07
N TRP A 100 -22.21 6.67 -5.56
CA TRP A 100 -22.94 7.93 -5.40
C TRP A 100 -23.42 8.20 -3.96
N ASN A 101 -22.52 8.09 -2.97
CA ASN A 101 -22.80 8.28 -1.54
C ASN A 101 -23.78 7.30 -0.90
N LYS A 102 -24.15 6.21 -1.61
CA LYS A 102 -25.01 5.16 -1.06
C LYS A 102 -24.24 3.85 -0.96
N GLU A 103 -24.29 3.22 0.22
CA GLU A 103 -23.74 1.88 0.42
C GLU A 103 -24.53 0.86 -0.41
N VAL A 104 -23.82 -0.07 -1.06
CA VAL A 104 -24.46 -1.18 -1.80
C VAL A 104 -25.00 -2.19 -0.79
N ASN A 105 -26.33 -2.40 -0.83
CA ASN A 105 -27.10 -2.87 0.31
C ASN A 105 -27.68 -4.30 0.26
N PRO A 106 -27.29 -5.14 -0.71
CA PRO A 106 -27.13 -6.55 -0.35
C PRO A 106 -25.66 -6.94 -0.32
N GLU A 107 -25.25 -7.60 0.77
CA GLU A 107 -23.87 -8.01 1.01
C GLU A 107 -23.34 -8.94 -0.08
N TRP A 108 -24.21 -9.78 -0.65
CA TRP A 108 -23.83 -10.70 -1.73
C TRP A 108 -23.39 -9.96 -3.00
N GLN A 109 -24.05 -8.86 -3.39
CA GLN A 109 -23.63 -8.06 -4.56
C GLN A 109 -22.24 -7.49 -4.33
N ARG A 110 -22.02 -6.96 -3.13
CA ARG A 110 -20.74 -6.38 -2.74
C ARG A 110 -19.62 -7.44 -2.72
N ASN A 111 -19.90 -8.62 -2.19
CA ASN A 111 -18.95 -9.74 -2.18
C ASN A 111 -18.61 -10.20 -3.62
N ILE A 112 -19.61 -10.33 -4.50
CA ILE A 112 -19.39 -10.69 -5.92
C ILE A 112 -18.48 -9.65 -6.60
N ILE A 113 -18.76 -8.36 -6.43
CA ILE A 113 -17.91 -7.29 -6.99
C ILE A 113 -16.48 -7.41 -6.45
N GLY A 114 -16.32 -7.67 -5.14
CA GLY A 114 -15.00 -7.86 -4.53
C GLY A 114 -14.23 -9.06 -5.10
N VAL A 115 -14.90 -10.19 -5.33
CA VAL A 115 -14.30 -11.38 -5.95
C VAL A 115 -13.89 -11.10 -7.41
N ILE A 116 -14.79 -10.51 -8.20
CA ILE A 116 -14.51 -10.17 -9.60
C ILE A 116 -13.33 -9.20 -9.69
N LEU A 117 -13.33 -8.12 -8.91
CA LEU A 117 -12.25 -7.14 -8.90
C LEU A 117 -10.91 -7.77 -8.48
N SER A 118 -10.93 -8.63 -7.46
CA SER A 118 -9.72 -9.35 -7.03
C SER A 118 -9.18 -10.25 -8.14
N GLY A 119 -10.06 -10.99 -8.82
CA GLY A 119 -9.68 -11.83 -9.97
C GLY A 119 -9.07 -11.02 -11.12
N LEU A 120 -9.69 -9.88 -11.47
CA LEU A 120 -9.16 -8.98 -12.49
C LEU A 120 -7.78 -8.43 -12.12
N LEU A 121 -7.58 -7.99 -10.88
CA LEU A 121 -6.28 -7.51 -10.40
C LEU A 121 -5.21 -8.61 -10.46
N ILE A 122 -5.56 -9.85 -10.10
CA ILE A 122 -4.65 -11.00 -10.20
C ILE A 122 -4.24 -11.23 -11.66
N VAL A 123 -5.19 -11.24 -12.60
CA VAL A 123 -4.92 -11.44 -14.04
C VAL A 123 -4.04 -10.31 -14.58
N ILE A 124 -4.41 -9.06 -14.31
CA ILE A 124 -3.67 -7.88 -14.76
C ILE A 124 -2.24 -7.95 -14.22
N PHE A 125 -2.04 -8.07 -12.91
CA PHE A 125 -0.70 -8.09 -12.34
C PHE A 125 0.12 -9.30 -12.77
N SER A 126 -0.48 -10.48 -12.90
CA SER A 126 0.23 -11.68 -13.37
C SER A 126 0.72 -11.52 -14.80
N SER A 127 -0.06 -10.86 -15.68
CA SER A 127 0.34 -10.65 -17.08
C SER A 127 1.56 -9.73 -17.22
N LEU A 128 1.75 -8.78 -16.29
CA LEU A 128 2.91 -7.88 -16.29
C LEU A 128 4.24 -8.62 -16.07
N PHE A 129 4.25 -9.75 -15.39
CA PHE A 129 5.49 -10.51 -15.14
C PHE A 129 6.04 -11.20 -16.38
N SER A 130 5.25 -11.32 -17.45
CA SER A 130 5.70 -11.86 -18.74
C SER A 130 6.50 -10.85 -19.57
N VAL A 131 6.56 -9.57 -19.13
CA VAL A 131 7.21 -8.50 -19.89
C VAL A 131 8.58 -8.17 -19.30
N ASN A 132 9.62 -8.37 -20.12
CA ASN A 132 10.99 -7.95 -19.83
C ASN A 132 11.32 -6.67 -20.61
N LEU A 133 11.80 -5.65 -19.91
CA LEU A 133 12.09 -4.33 -20.47
C LEU A 133 13.48 -4.22 -21.10
N GLY A 134 14.29 -5.27 -21.00
CA GLY A 134 15.67 -5.30 -21.49
C GLY A 134 16.65 -4.62 -20.53
N THR A 135 17.91 -4.51 -20.96
CA THR A 135 19.04 -4.09 -20.13
C THR A 135 19.38 -2.60 -20.21
N ASP A 136 18.83 -1.85 -21.16
CA ASP A 136 19.03 -0.40 -21.29
C ASP A 136 18.43 0.41 -20.12
N PRO A 137 19.26 1.01 -19.23
CA PRO A 137 18.78 1.77 -18.08
C PRO A 137 18.02 3.04 -18.46
N THR A 138 18.41 3.72 -19.55
CA THR A 138 17.78 4.97 -19.99
C THR A 138 16.36 4.71 -20.45
N LYS A 139 16.16 3.67 -21.27
CA LYS A 139 14.83 3.23 -21.67
C LYS A 139 13.97 2.87 -20.45
N ARG A 140 14.52 2.11 -19.50
CA ARG A 140 13.78 1.72 -18.29
C ARG A 140 13.44 2.91 -17.40
N PHE A 141 14.30 3.92 -17.29
CA PHE A 141 14.02 5.14 -16.55
C PHE A 141 12.76 5.84 -17.06
N PHE A 142 12.67 6.07 -18.38
CA PHE A 142 11.50 6.72 -18.99
C PHE A 142 10.24 5.85 -18.92
N ILE A 143 10.37 4.54 -19.12
CA ILE A 143 9.26 3.60 -18.90
C ILE A 143 8.78 3.66 -17.44
N GLY A 144 9.71 3.69 -16.49
CA GLY A 144 9.43 3.83 -15.07
C GLY A 144 8.75 5.14 -14.71
N MET A 145 9.14 6.26 -15.33
CA MET A 145 8.45 7.55 -15.19
C MET A 145 6.99 7.44 -15.65
N MET A 146 6.75 6.94 -16.85
CA MET A 146 5.41 6.82 -17.44
C MET A 146 4.52 5.88 -16.61
N LEU A 147 5.04 4.71 -16.27
CA LEU A 147 4.29 3.71 -15.50
C LEU A 147 4.10 4.14 -14.05
N GLY A 148 5.07 4.82 -13.47
CA GLY A 148 4.96 5.42 -12.15
C GLY A 148 3.89 6.51 -12.10
N PHE A 149 3.80 7.34 -13.15
CA PHE A 149 2.71 8.30 -13.31
C PHE A 149 1.35 7.61 -13.38
N ILE A 150 1.23 6.54 -14.18
CA ILE A 150 -0.01 5.75 -14.30
C ILE A 150 -0.38 5.11 -12.96
N ALA A 151 0.58 4.51 -12.25
CA ALA A 151 0.37 3.92 -10.93
C ALA A 151 -0.15 4.97 -9.93
N GLY A 152 0.50 6.13 -9.91
CA GLY A 152 0.09 7.26 -9.09
C GLY A 152 -1.29 7.81 -9.46
N LEU A 153 -1.65 7.84 -10.74
CA LEU A 153 -2.99 8.20 -11.19
C LEU A 153 -4.03 7.19 -10.72
N CYS A 154 -3.77 5.89 -10.80
CA CYS A 154 -4.68 4.86 -10.30
C CYS A 154 -4.97 5.04 -8.80
N GLU A 155 -3.93 5.27 -7.98
CA GLU A 155 -4.09 5.56 -6.55
C GLU A 155 -4.86 6.87 -6.30
N ALA A 156 -4.55 7.94 -7.05
CA ALA A 156 -5.25 9.22 -6.93
C ALA A 156 -6.73 9.12 -7.31
N VAL A 157 -7.07 8.37 -8.36
CA VAL A 157 -8.45 8.12 -8.78
C VAL A 157 -9.18 7.29 -7.74
N GLY A 158 -8.55 6.24 -7.20
CA GLY A 158 -9.13 5.43 -6.12
C GLY A 158 -9.40 6.26 -4.86
N GLY A 159 -8.46 7.11 -4.46
CA GLY A 159 -8.63 8.05 -3.36
C GLY A 159 -9.72 9.10 -3.62
N MET A 160 -9.73 9.70 -4.81
CA MET A 160 -10.74 10.69 -5.21
C MET A 160 -12.14 10.09 -5.22
N TRP A 161 -12.31 8.93 -5.84
CA TRP A 161 -13.61 8.25 -5.92
C TRP A 161 -14.20 8.01 -4.53
N LYS A 162 -13.34 7.66 -3.57
CA LYS A 162 -13.73 7.39 -2.19
C LYS A 162 -13.95 8.65 -1.34
N ASP A 163 -13.05 9.62 -1.42
CA ASP A 163 -12.99 10.72 -0.46
C ASP A 163 -13.73 11.98 -0.97
N ALA A 164 -13.67 12.27 -2.28
CA ALA A 164 -14.23 13.49 -2.86
C ALA A 164 -15.75 13.65 -2.68
N PRO A 165 -16.58 12.57 -2.71
CA PRO A 165 -18.01 12.71 -2.46
C PRO A 165 -18.39 13.18 -1.04
N PHE A 166 -17.45 13.12 -0.08
CA PHE A 166 -17.65 13.52 1.33
C PHE A 166 -16.78 14.70 1.77
N GLU A 167 -15.66 14.96 1.08
CA GLU A 167 -14.72 16.03 1.42
C GLU A 167 -14.61 17.12 0.36
N GLY A 168 -15.17 16.92 -0.83
CA GLY A 168 -14.95 17.77 -2.00
C GLY A 168 -13.65 17.40 -2.75
N PHE A 169 -13.55 17.84 -4.00
CA PHE A 169 -12.35 17.61 -4.82
C PHE A 169 -11.29 18.68 -4.59
N GLU A 170 -10.06 18.26 -4.32
CA GLU A 170 -8.91 19.15 -4.17
C GLU A 170 -7.78 18.76 -5.16
N PRO A 171 -7.56 19.53 -6.24
CA PRO A 171 -6.60 19.19 -7.29
C PRO A 171 -5.17 18.95 -6.76
N LEU A 172 -4.71 19.76 -5.80
CA LEU A 172 -3.38 19.62 -5.20
C LEU A 172 -3.23 18.37 -4.31
N LYS A 173 -4.34 17.79 -3.82
CA LYS A 173 -4.30 16.47 -3.17
C LYS A 173 -4.24 15.35 -4.21
N PHE A 174 -4.94 15.52 -5.33
CA PHE A 174 -5.00 14.55 -6.42
C PHE A 174 -3.63 14.30 -7.06
N PHE A 175 -2.89 15.35 -7.43
CA PHE A 175 -1.61 15.20 -8.14
C PHE A 175 -0.43 14.68 -7.30
N ARG A 176 -0.61 14.43 -6.00
CA ARG A 176 0.47 13.92 -5.14
C ARG A 176 0.93 12.52 -5.55
N SER A 177 -0.01 11.58 -5.70
CA SER A 177 0.31 10.21 -6.12
C SER A 177 0.92 10.14 -7.52
N PRO A 178 0.42 10.85 -8.54
CA PRO A 178 1.08 10.90 -9.85
C PRO A 178 2.54 11.36 -9.77
N VAL A 179 2.82 12.42 -9.01
CA VAL A 179 4.20 12.95 -8.84
C VAL A 179 5.09 11.97 -8.08
N VAL A 180 4.63 11.47 -6.94
CA VAL A 180 5.41 10.52 -6.12
C VAL A 180 5.63 9.21 -6.87
N GLY A 181 4.60 8.69 -7.52
CA GLY A 181 4.66 7.52 -8.38
C GLY A 181 5.65 7.70 -9.53
N THR A 182 5.65 8.85 -10.22
CA THR A 182 6.61 9.15 -11.29
C THR A 182 8.04 9.10 -10.79
N ILE A 183 8.32 9.75 -9.66
CA ILE A 183 9.67 9.78 -9.06
C ILE A 183 10.08 8.37 -8.62
N ALA A 184 9.22 7.68 -7.86
CA ALA A 184 9.51 6.33 -7.38
C ALA A 184 9.72 5.35 -8.54
N GLY A 185 8.86 5.39 -9.56
CA GLY A 185 8.97 4.55 -10.75
C GLY A 185 10.24 4.83 -11.54
N SER A 186 10.59 6.10 -11.76
CA SER A 186 11.82 6.48 -12.46
C SER A 186 13.07 5.87 -11.82
N ILE A 187 13.13 5.88 -10.48
CA ILE A 187 14.26 5.37 -9.71
C ILE A 187 14.24 3.83 -9.68
N LEU A 188 13.09 3.21 -9.36
CA LEU A 188 13.01 1.76 -9.18
C LEU A 188 13.21 0.98 -10.48
N PHE A 189 12.82 1.54 -11.63
CA PHE A 189 13.03 0.87 -12.92
C PHE A 189 14.47 0.96 -13.43
N LEU A 190 15.33 1.84 -12.89
CA LEU A 190 16.76 1.83 -13.21
C LEU A 190 17.40 0.47 -12.90
N PHE A 191 16.96 -0.19 -11.82
CA PHE A 191 17.54 -1.43 -11.32
C PHE A 191 16.68 -2.68 -11.56
N GLN A 192 15.54 -2.56 -12.27
CA GLN A 192 14.63 -3.67 -12.50
C GLN A 192 14.24 -3.83 -13.96
N THR A 193 14.42 -5.03 -14.50
CA THR A 193 14.11 -5.37 -15.89
C THR A 193 12.71 -5.96 -16.06
N ASN A 194 12.12 -6.55 -15.02
CA ASN A 194 10.77 -7.11 -15.09
C ASN A 194 9.70 -6.05 -14.81
N LEU A 195 8.75 -5.89 -15.75
CA LEU A 195 7.67 -4.91 -15.65
C LEU A 195 6.79 -5.13 -14.41
N GLY A 196 6.40 -6.38 -14.14
CA GLY A 196 5.55 -6.72 -12.99
C GLY A 196 6.20 -6.37 -11.65
N VAL A 197 7.48 -6.72 -11.48
CA VAL A 197 8.23 -6.38 -10.27
C VAL A 197 8.36 -4.87 -10.09
N GLY A 198 8.74 -4.15 -11.15
CA GLY A 198 8.90 -2.69 -11.11
C GLY A 198 7.59 -1.96 -10.81
N MET A 199 6.50 -2.38 -11.45
CA MET A 199 5.18 -1.75 -11.29
C MET A 199 4.63 -1.94 -9.87
N LEU A 200 4.62 -3.18 -9.37
CA LEU A 200 4.11 -3.47 -8.02
C LEU A 200 4.96 -2.81 -6.93
N ALA A 201 6.28 -2.77 -7.10
CA ALA A 201 7.15 -2.07 -6.17
C ALA A 201 6.90 -0.54 -6.20
N THR A 202 6.60 0.03 -7.36
CA THR A 202 6.28 1.46 -7.49
C THR A 202 5.00 1.83 -6.76
N PHE A 203 3.93 1.03 -6.92
CA PHE A 203 2.71 1.19 -6.13
C PHE A 203 2.96 1.06 -4.61
N GLY A 204 3.76 0.08 -4.21
CA GLY A 204 4.16 -0.08 -2.81
C GLY A 204 4.91 1.13 -2.26
N ALA A 205 5.84 1.68 -3.05
CA ALA A 205 6.63 2.86 -2.70
C ALA A 205 5.76 4.13 -2.60
N ASP A 206 4.88 4.37 -3.58
CA ASP A 206 3.92 5.49 -3.57
C ASP A 206 3.11 5.48 -2.27
N ARG A 207 2.53 4.32 -1.96
CA ARG A 207 1.72 4.14 -0.76
C ARG A 207 2.50 4.48 0.50
N MET A 208 3.70 3.93 0.60
CA MET A 208 4.57 4.11 1.76
C MET A 208 4.99 5.58 1.96
N LEU A 209 5.45 6.23 0.89
CA LEU A 209 5.90 7.62 0.91
C LEU A 209 4.76 8.57 1.26
N ILE A 210 3.60 8.41 0.63
CA ILE A 210 2.45 9.28 0.84
C ILE A 210 1.85 9.10 2.23
N GLU A 211 1.73 7.87 2.71
CA GLU A 211 1.27 7.60 4.07
C GLU A 211 2.22 8.24 5.11
N THR A 212 3.53 8.14 4.88
CA THR A 212 4.55 8.76 5.75
C THR A 212 4.43 10.27 5.75
N TYR A 213 4.40 10.87 4.57
CA TYR A 213 4.30 12.32 4.40
C TYR A 213 3.04 12.88 5.08
N LYS A 214 1.89 12.24 4.87
CA LYS A 214 0.63 12.67 5.50
C LYS A 214 0.67 12.54 7.02
N THR A 215 1.26 11.45 7.53
CA THR A 215 1.16 11.06 8.94
C THR A 215 2.20 11.75 9.83
N PHE A 216 3.46 11.78 9.38
CA PHE A 216 4.58 12.21 10.22
C PHE A 216 5.08 13.62 9.86
N ILE A 217 5.05 14.00 8.58
CA ILE A 217 5.51 15.31 8.12
C ILE A 217 4.40 16.34 8.26
N LEU A 218 3.27 16.14 7.58
CA LEU A 218 2.13 17.07 7.67
C LEU A 218 1.34 16.92 8.98
N ARG A 219 1.55 15.83 9.72
CA ARG A 219 0.82 15.50 10.97
C ARG A 219 -0.69 15.67 10.83
N ARG A 220 -1.23 15.33 9.66
CA ARG A 220 -2.65 15.51 9.38
C ARG A 220 -3.46 14.57 10.26
N ARG A 221 -4.53 15.11 10.83
CA ARG A 221 -5.53 14.30 11.53
C ARG A 221 -6.24 13.39 10.54
N ASN A 222 -6.74 12.26 11.03
CA ASN A 222 -7.45 11.33 10.19
C ASN A 222 -8.85 11.86 9.87
N GLY A 223 -9.08 12.34 8.64
CA GLY A 223 -10.37 12.86 8.16
C GLY A 223 -11.48 11.82 8.05
N ARG A 224 -11.11 10.53 8.12
CA ARG A 224 -12.05 9.40 8.00
C ARG A 224 -13.05 9.31 9.16
N PHE A 225 -12.68 9.73 10.37
CA PHE A 225 -13.52 9.58 11.55
C PHE A 225 -14.43 10.80 11.76
N LEU A 226 -15.66 10.57 12.23
CA LEU A 226 -16.56 11.68 12.61
C LEU A 226 -16.03 12.44 13.81
N SER A 227 -15.45 11.73 14.78
CA SER A 227 -14.85 12.37 15.96
C SER A 227 -13.58 13.12 15.57
N LYS A 228 -13.58 14.44 15.80
CA LYS A 228 -12.40 15.29 15.61
C LYS A 228 -11.37 15.15 16.75
N LYS A 229 -11.79 14.63 17.91
CA LYS A 229 -10.94 14.42 19.10
C LYS A 229 -10.63 12.92 19.28
N PRO A 230 -9.42 12.57 19.77
CA PRO A 230 -9.13 11.20 20.18
C PRO A 230 -10.14 10.74 21.23
N LEU A 231 -10.80 9.61 20.98
CA LEU A 231 -11.68 8.95 21.95
C LEU A 231 -10.86 8.11 22.95
N PHE A 232 -9.70 7.67 22.49
CA PHE A 232 -8.79 6.74 23.14
C PHE A 232 -7.48 7.49 23.44
N SER A 233 -7.50 8.33 24.49
CA SER A 233 -6.40 9.24 24.80
C SER A 233 -5.16 8.52 25.33
N LYS A 234 -5.32 7.37 26.01
CA LYS A 234 -4.21 6.54 26.50
C LYS A 234 -3.37 5.99 25.34
N GLU A 235 -4.00 5.74 24.21
CA GLU A 235 -3.42 5.22 22.97
C GLU A 235 -2.57 6.27 22.24
N LEU A 236 -2.68 7.56 22.60
CA LEU A 236 -1.72 8.57 22.14
C LEU A 236 -0.31 8.26 22.66
N SER A 237 -0.19 7.69 23.86
CA SER A 237 1.11 7.29 24.40
C SER A 237 1.71 6.09 23.66
N LEU A 238 0.88 5.24 23.03
CA LEU A 238 1.32 4.09 22.24
C LEU A 238 2.12 4.52 21.00
N ARG A 239 1.83 5.71 20.46
CA ARG A 239 2.50 6.27 19.28
C ARG A 239 4.02 6.33 19.42
N LYS A 240 4.54 6.64 20.62
CA LYS A 240 5.99 6.72 20.87
C LYS A 240 6.68 5.37 20.69
N TYR A 241 5.97 4.28 21.01
CA TYR A 241 6.47 2.92 20.83
C TYR A 241 6.30 2.41 19.41
N LEU A 242 5.22 2.80 18.71
CA LEU A 242 4.95 2.39 17.33
C LEU A 242 5.88 3.06 16.29
N VAL A 243 6.40 4.25 16.60
CA VAL A 243 7.36 4.94 15.72
C VAL A 243 8.67 4.15 15.58
N ILE A 244 9.13 3.48 16.64
CA ILE A 244 10.40 2.75 16.64
C ILE A 244 10.41 1.61 15.59
N PRO A 245 9.51 0.61 15.65
CA PRO A 245 9.47 -0.46 14.65
C PRO A 245 9.16 0.09 13.26
N TYR A 246 8.36 1.15 13.16
CA TYR A 246 8.11 1.84 11.90
C TYR A 246 9.40 2.42 11.29
N SER A 247 10.21 3.14 12.06
CA SER A 247 11.48 3.71 11.62
C SER A 247 12.50 2.63 11.22
N ILE A 248 12.53 1.49 11.91
CA ILE A 248 13.40 0.36 11.55
C ILE A 248 13.10 -0.13 10.12
N THR A 249 11.83 -0.16 9.72
CA THR A 249 11.46 -0.59 8.35
C THR A 249 11.91 0.40 7.27
N TRP A 250 11.97 1.70 7.59
CA TRP A 250 12.56 2.71 6.71
C TRP A 250 14.07 2.55 6.59
N ILE A 251 14.77 2.27 7.69
CA ILE A 251 16.21 1.98 7.68
C ILE A 251 16.48 0.76 6.80
N TYR A 252 15.66 -0.29 6.92
CA TYR A 252 15.75 -1.48 6.06
C TYR A 252 15.59 -1.13 4.57
N LEU A 253 14.59 -0.31 4.22
CA LEU A 253 14.40 0.15 2.84
C LEU A 253 15.64 0.90 2.32
N VAL A 254 16.12 1.89 3.07
CA VAL A 254 17.28 2.71 2.69
C VAL A 254 18.54 1.87 2.55
N PHE A 255 18.80 0.97 3.50
CA PHE A 255 19.95 0.07 3.46
C PHE A 255 19.93 -0.80 2.20
N ASN A 256 18.79 -1.42 1.89
CA ASN A 256 18.68 -2.25 0.68
C ASN A 256 18.77 -1.41 -0.59
N PHE A 257 18.25 -0.18 -0.60
CA PHE A 257 18.36 0.74 -1.72
C PHE A 257 19.80 1.17 -1.98
N LEU A 258 20.56 1.55 -0.94
CA LEU A 258 21.99 1.87 -1.07
C LEU A 258 22.79 0.67 -1.61
N GLY A 259 22.44 -0.54 -1.18
CA GLY A 259 23.02 -1.77 -1.72
C GLY A 259 22.75 -2.00 -3.22
N LEU A 260 21.77 -1.30 -3.82
CA LEU A 260 21.52 -1.33 -5.27
C LEU A 260 22.40 -0.32 -6.02
N VAL A 261 22.63 0.83 -5.40
CA VAL A 261 23.38 1.93 -6.02
C VAL A 261 24.88 1.67 -6.02
N ILE A 262 25.38 0.92 -5.03
CA ILE A 262 26.82 0.66 -4.85
C ILE A 262 27.32 -0.52 -5.73
N LYS A 263 26.41 -1.31 -6.31
CA LYS A 263 26.74 -2.45 -7.18
C LYS A 263 26.75 -2.07 -8.65
#